data_AF-A0A1E4G3D0-F1
#
_entry.id   AF-A0A1E4G3D0-F1
#
_cell.length_a   1.000
_cell.length_b   1.000
_cell.length_c   1.000
_cell.angle_alpha   90.00
_cell.angle_beta   90.00
_cell.angle_gamma   90.00
#
_symmetry.space_group_name_H-M   'P 1'
#
loop_
_entity.id
_entity.type
_entity.pdbx_description
1 polymer ?
#
loop_
_entity_poly.entity_id
_entity_poly.type
_entity_poly.pdbx_seq_one_letter_code
_entity_poly.pdbx_strand_id
1 'polypeptide(L)'
;MPKIIQREVSAADSLQALMRGIDNVYNAGLAPGEKKFGFVVLMFPYGTTDGQANYISNGASRKDIIAFLKETAARLEGRVSDQVGRA
;
A
#
# COMPACT_ATOMS: atom_id res chain seq x y z
N MET A 1 -37.05 -17.88 5.87
CA MET A 1 -35.80 -17.44 5.22
C MET A 1 -34.80 -17.07 6.30
N PRO A 2 -33.59 -17.66 6.35
CA PRO A 2 -32.61 -17.31 7.38
C PRO A 2 -32.11 -15.88 7.13
N LYS A 3 -32.00 -15.07 8.19
CA LYS A 3 -31.36 -13.75 8.14
C LYS A 3 -29.85 -13.97 7.98
N ILE A 4 -29.33 -13.69 6.78
CA ILE A 4 -27.89 -13.62 6.56
C ILE A 4 -27.40 -12.40 7.32
N ILE A 5 -26.63 -12.62 8.39
CA ILE A 5 -25.90 -11.54 9.08
C ILE A 5 -24.80 -11.10 8.11
N GLN A 6 -25.01 -10.00 7.41
CA GLN A 6 -23.95 -9.33 6.66
C GLN A 6 -22.95 -8.80 7.68
N ARG A 7 -21.81 -9.47 7.85
CA ARG A 7 -20.68 -8.90 8.58
C ARG A 7 -20.16 -7.72 7.77
N GLU A 8 -20.29 -6.51 8.29
CA GLU A 8 -19.65 -5.34 7.69
C GLU A 8 -18.14 -5.60 7.60
N VAL A 9 -17.58 -5.44 6.41
CA VAL A 9 -16.14 -5.57 6.20
C VAL A 9 -15.49 -4.31 6.75
N SER A 10 -14.70 -4.44 7.81
CA SER A 10 -13.95 -3.31 8.34
C SER A 10 -12.88 -2.86 7.33
N ALA A 11 -12.52 -1.58 7.33
CA ALA A 11 -11.44 -1.07 6.47
C ALA A 11 -10.12 -1.84 6.70
N ALA A 12 -9.86 -2.29 7.93
CA ALA A 12 -8.70 -3.11 8.27
C ALA A 12 -8.75 -4.50 7.63
N ASP A 13 -9.91 -5.17 7.65
CA ASP A 13 -10.11 -6.48 7.00
C ASP A 13 -9.91 -6.37 5.48
N SER A 14 -10.43 -5.30 4.87
CA SER A 14 -10.23 -4.99 3.45
C SER A 14 -8.76 -4.76 3.11
N LEU A 15 -8.04 -3.97 3.91
CA LEU A 15 -6.61 -3.71 3.68
C LEU A 15 -5.77 -4.98 3.78
N GLN A 16 -6.06 -5.86 4.74
CA GLN A 16 -5.37 -7.15 4.87
C GLN A 16 -5.65 -8.07 3.68
N ALA A 17 -6.89 -8.10 3.19
CA ALA A 17 -7.24 -8.87 1.99
C ALA A 17 -6.52 -8.32 0.74
N LEU A 18 -6.50 -6.99 0.56
CA LEU A 18 -5.78 -6.34 -0.54
C LEU A 18 -4.27 -6.62 -0.47
N MET A 19 -3.67 -6.50 0.71
CA MET A 19 -2.26 -6.79 0.91
C MET A 19 -1.92 -8.23 0.50
N ARG A 20 -2.70 -9.22 0.95
CA ARG A 20 -2.49 -10.62 0.53
C ARG A 20 -2.72 -10.81 -0.97
N GLY A 21 -3.74 -10.19 -1.55
CA GLY A 21 -4.05 -10.29 -2.97
C GLY A 21 -2.92 -9.75 -3.86
N ILE A 22 -2.42 -8.54 -3.55
CA ILE A 22 -1.31 -7.93 -4.29
C ILE A 22 -0.03 -8.74 -4.11
N ASP A 23 0.28 -9.18 -2.89
CA ASP A 23 1.48 -9.99 -2.62
C ASP A 23 1.44 -11.33 -3.36
N ASN A 24 0.27 -11.97 -3.48
CA ASN A 24 0.10 -13.18 -4.28
C ASN A 24 0.27 -12.93 -5.78
N VAL A 25 -0.08 -11.75 -6.30
CA VAL A 25 0.12 -11.43 -7.72
C VAL A 25 1.60 -11.21 -8.03
N TYR A 26 2.30 -10.47 -7.18
CA TYR A 26 3.65 -9.99 -7.50
C TYR A 26 4.79 -10.78 -6.84
N ASN A 27 4.51 -11.49 -5.75
CA ASN A 27 5.51 -12.20 -4.95
C ASN A 27 5.13 -13.67 -4.67
N ALA A 28 4.17 -14.25 -5.42
CA ALA A 28 3.79 -15.65 -5.22
C ALA A 28 4.99 -16.60 -5.33
N GLY A 29 5.11 -17.50 -4.35
CA GLY A 29 6.15 -18.53 -4.31
C GLY A 29 7.53 -18.04 -3.87
N LEU A 30 7.70 -16.74 -3.57
CA LEU A 30 8.96 -16.18 -3.11
C LEU A 30 9.02 -16.18 -1.57
N ALA A 31 10.18 -16.51 -1.00
CA ALA A 31 10.39 -16.32 0.43
C ALA A 31 10.39 -14.81 0.79
N PRO A 32 10.16 -14.42 2.05
CA PRO A 32 10.13 -13.00 2.44
C PRO A 32 11.37 -12.19 2.03
N GLY A 33 12.56 -12.80 2.06
CA GLY A 33 13.81 -12.16 1.62
C GLY A 33 14.04 -12.13 0.11
N GLU A 34 13.18 -12.80 -0.66
CA GLU A 34 13.27 -12.93 -2.12
C GLU A 34 12.17 -12.13 -2.84
N LYS A 35 11.29 -11.46 -2.08
CA LYS A 35 10.21 -10.64 -2.65
C LYS A 35 10.79 -9.59 -3.61
N LYS A 36 10.27 -9.58 -4.82
CA LYS A 36 10.73 -8.71 -5.89
C LYS A 36 10.13 -7.31 -5.78
N PHE A 37 8.89 -7.21 -5.30
CA PHE A 37 8.16 -5.93 -5.24
C PHE A 37 7.64 -5.64 -3.83
N GLY A 38 8.01 -4.47 -3.31
CA GLY A 38 7.42 -3.86 -2.13
C GLY A 38 6.28 -2.92 -2.52
N PHE A 39 5.25 -2.83 -1.69
CA PHE A 39 4.15 -1.90 -1.89
C PHE A 39 3.56 -1.41 -0.57
N VAL A 40 2.86 -0.26 -0.66
CA VAL A 40 2.03 0.31 0.40
C VAL A 40 0.63 0.54 -0.17
N VAL A 41 -0.39 0.10 0.54
CA VAL A 41 -1.79 0.41 0.23
C VAL A 41 -2.24 1.50 1.17
N LEU A 42 -2.77 2.59 0.61
CA LEU A 42 -3.35 3.71 1.33
C LEU A 42 -4.86 3.72 1.08
N MET A 43 -5.64 3.82 2.15
CA MET A 43 -7.10 3.96 2.08
C MET A 43 -7.49 5.19 2.89
N PHE A 44 -8.01 6.18 2.19
CA PHE A 44 -8.46 7.45 2.74
C PHE A 44 -9.96 7.63 2.48
N PRO A 45 -10.67 8.40 3.32
CA PRO A 45 -12.08 8.69 3.08
C PRO A 45 -12.26 9.40 1.74
N TYR A 46 -13.25 8.96 0.96
CA TYR A 46 -13.56 9.61 -0.31
C TYR A 46 -14.10 11.02 -0.07
N GLY A 47 -13.61 11.99 -0.84
CA GLY A 47 -14.08 13.39 -0.78
C GLY A 47 -13.53 14.21 0.40
N THR A 48 -12.60 13.69 1.20
CA THR A 48 -11.91 14.48 2.24
C THR A 48 -10.53 14.94 1.77
N THR A 49 -10.07 16.06 2.31
CA THR A 49 -8.73 16.64 2.07
C THR A 49 -7.93 16.78 3.35
N ASP A 50 -8.35 16.13 4.43
CA ASP A 50 -7.75 16.19 5.76
C ASP A 50 -6.47 15.35 5.88
N GLY A 51 -6.12 14.60 4.83
CA GLY A 51 -4.88 13.82 4.73
C GLY A 51 -4.87 12.56 5.60
N GLN A 52 -6.01 12.17 6.19
CA GLN A 52 -6.10 10.95 6.98
C GLN A 52 -6.20 9.72 6.08
N ALA A 53 -5.32 8.75 6.32
CA ALA A 53 -5.34 7.47 5.62
C ALA A 53 -4.96 6.33 6.56
N ASN A 54 -5.68 5.21 6.43
CA ASN A 54 -5.20 3.92 6.90
C ASN A 54 -4.19 3.37 5.89
N TYR A 55 -3.16 2.68 6.36
CA TYR A 55 -2.17 2.08 5.48
C TYR A 55 -1.70 0.71 5.94
N ILE A 56 -1.26 -0.10 4.97
CA ILE A 56 -0.59 -1.37 5.19
C ILE A 56 0.52 -1.55 4.14
N SER A 57 1.61 -2.21 4.50
CA SER A 57 2.71 -2.57 3.59
C SER A 57 2.97 -4.07 3.63
N ASN A 58 3.63 -4.61 2.61
CA ASN A 58 4.01 -6.02 2.57
C ASN A 58 5.38 -6.32 3.22
N GLY A 59 5.75 -5.56 4.25
CA GLY A 59 6.99 -5.77 5.03
C GLY A 59 7.87 -4.53 5.21
N ALA A 60 7.50 -3.39 4.64
CA ALA A 60 8.26 -2.15 4.79
C ALA A 60 8.10 -1.55 6.20
N SER A 61 9.20 -1.09 6.80
CA SER A 61 9.15 -0.38 8.08
C SER A 61 8.52 1.01 7.91
N ARG A 62 8.08 1.63 9.01
CA ARG A 62 7.56 3.00 8.98
C ARG A 62 8.56 3.99 8.36
N LYS A 63 9.86 3.82 8.60
CA LYS A 63 10.90 4.69 8.05
C LYS A 63 10.97 4.58 6.53
N ASP A 64 10.91 3.36 6.01
CA ASP A 64 10.95 3.09 4.56
C ASP A 64 9.72 3.68 3.86
N ILE A 65 8.54 3.53 4.47
CA ILE A 65 7.29 4.10 3.95
C ILE A 65 7.38 5.63 3.90
N ILE A 66 7.87 6.29 4.96
CA ILE A 66 8.03 7.75 4.98
C ILE A 66 9.00 8.20 3.88
N ALA A 67 10.13 7.51 3.69
CA ALA A 67 11.10 7.83 2.66
C ALA A 67 10.47 7.70 1.25
N PHE A 68 9.79 6.58 1.00
CA PHE A 68 9.07 6.33 -0.26
C PHE A 68 8.02 7.39 -0.56
N LEU A 69 7.20 7.78 0.43
CA LEU A 69 6.15 8.79 0.24
C LEU A 69 6.71 10.19 -0.02
N LYS A 70 7.82 10.56 0.64
CA LYS A 70 8.50 11.84 0.37
C LYS A 70 9.03 11.91 -1.05
N GLU A 71 9.70 10.85 -1.50
CA GLU A 71 10.21 10.74 -2.87
C GLU A 71 9.07 10.75 -3.88
N THR A 72 8.00 9.99 -3.63
CA THR A 72 6.81 9.96 -4.49
C THR A 72 6.15 11.32 -4.58
N ALA A 73 5.97 12.02 -3.45
CA ALA A 73 5.43 13.38 -3.44
C ALA A 73 6.32 14.35 -4.23
N ALA A 74 7.65 14.27 -4.05
CA ALA A 74 8.58 15.09 -4.81
C ALA A 74 8.50 14.84 -6.32
N ARG A 75 8.32 13.58 -6.75
CA ARG A 75 8.08 13.21 -8.16
C ARG A 75 6.75 13.74 -8.70
N LEU A 76 5.66 13.55 -7.94
CA LEU A 76 4.33 14.02 -8.33
C LEU A 76 4.26 15.55 -8.43
N GLU A 77 5.01 16.26 -7.60
CA GLU A 77 5.12 17.72 -7.64
C GLU A 77 6.12 18.23 -8.70
N GLY A 78 6.74 17.34 -9.48
CA GLY A 78 7.73 17.69 -10.50
C GLY A 78 9.05 18.25 -9.93
N ARG A 79 9.30 18.07 -8.63
CA ARG A 79 10.54 18.51 -7.96
C ARG A 79 11.72 17.58 -8.22
N VAL A 80 11.47 16.38 -8.73
CA VAL A 80 12.48 15.41 -9.16
C VAL A 80 12.38 15.28 -10.67
N SER A 81 13.46 15.60 -11.39
CA SER A 81 13.56 15.28 -12.82
C SER A 81 13.77 13.78 -13.00
N ASP A 82 13.25 13.19 -14.08
CA ASP A 82 13.41 11.77 -14.44
C ASP A 82 14.86 11.41 -14.84
N GLN A 83 15.85 11.84 -14.07
CA GLN A 83 17.19 11.30 -14.18
C GLN A 83 17.20 9.91 -13.54
N VAL A 84 16.91 8.93 -14.40
CA VAL A 84 17.20 7.52 -14.20
C VAL A 84 18.68 7.37 -13.85
N GLY A 85 18.98 7.39 -12.56
CA GLY A 85 20.26 6.95 -12.02
C GLY A 85 20.32 5.43 -12.10
N ARG A 86 20.80 4.94 -13.25
CA ARG A 86 21.36 3.59 -13.35
C ARG A 86 22.50 3.46 -12.34
N ALA A 87 22.44 2.41 -11.52
CA ALA A 87 23.61 1.67 -11.04
C ALA A 87 23.24 0.20 -11.08
#